data_AF-A0A318A784-F1
#
_entry.id   AF-A0A318A784-F1
#
_cell.length_a   1.000
_cell.length_b   1.000
_cell.length_c   1.000
_cell.angle_alpha   90.00
_cell.angle_beta   90.00
_cell.angle_gamma   90.00
#
_symmetry.space_group_name_H-M   'P 1'
#
loop_
_entity.id
_entity.type
_entity.pdbx_description
1 polymer ?
#
loop_
_entity_poly.entity_id
_entity_poly.type
_entity_poly.pdbx_seq_one_letter_code
_entity_poly.pdbx_strand_id
1 'polypeptide(L)'
;MTLNFYHSYAIFRITFLLIVGLLMSFNLALLDAEQKNKIELDKQASFLVWQIKQAKCGPEEITKQLTKLVSEQEKTWFQQSVDKYKRVMGVA
;
A
#
# COMPACT_ATOMS: atom_id res chain seq x y z
N MET A 1 -6.35 5.26 46.47
CA MET A 1 -6.77 6.29 45.48
C MET A 1 -6.13 6.03 44.11
N THR A 2 -6.02 4.76 43.67
CA THR A 2 -5.27 4.35 42.46
C THR A 2 -6.15 3.62 41.44
N LEU A 3 -7.33 3.13 41.84
CA LEU A 3 -8.27 2.41 40.97
C LEU A 3 -8.88 3.32 39.89
N ASN A 4 -9.10 4.60 40.20
CA ASN A 4 -9.66 5.58 39.25
C ASN A 4 -8.70 5.91 38.10
N PHE A 5 -7.39 5.77 38.30
CA PHE A 5 -6.39 6.14 37.29
C PHE A 5 -6.28 5.09 36.18
N TYR A 6 -6.28 3.80 36.54
CA TYR A 6 -6.27 2.70 35.56
C TYR A 6 -7.55 2.63 34.74
N HIS A 7 -8.71 2.86 35.38
CA HIS A 7 -9.99 2.89 34.68
C HIS A 7 -10.07 4.08 33.71
N SER A 8 -9.62 5.26 34.15
CA SER A 8 -9.55 6.46 33.29
C SER A 8 -8.58 6.29 32.12
N TYR A 9 -7.43 5.65 32.33
CA TYR A 9 -6.46 5.39 31.25
C TYR A 9 -6.97 4.35 30.25
N ALA A 10 -7.62 3.29 30.72
CA ALA A 10 -8.23 2.27 29.87
C ALA A 10 -9.35 2.86 28.99
N ILE A 11 -10.21 3.71 29.57
CA ILE A 11 -11.25 4.42 28.82
C ILE A 11 -10.62 5.36 27.80
N PHE A 12 -9.65 6.20 28.17
CA PHE A 12 -9.00 7.12 27.25
C PHE A 12 -8.28 6.39 26.09
N ARG A 13 -7.64 5.25 26.36
CA ARG A 13 -6.97 4.42 25.35
C ARG A 13 -7.97 3.75 24.40
N ILE A 14 -9.09 3.25 24.91
CA ILE A 14 -10.16 2.65 24.10
C ILE A 14 -10.86 3.71 23.25
N THR A 15 -11.15 4.87 23.81
CA THR A 15 -11.74 6.01 23.09
C THR A 15 -10.78 6.54 22.03
N PHE A 16 -9.48 6.65 22.29
CA PHE A 16 -8.48 7.05 21.29
C PHE A 16 -8.36 6.04 20.15
N LEU A 17 -8.29 4.74 20.46
CA LEU A 17 -8.25 3.67 19.43
C LEU A 17 -9.54 3.58 18.62
N LEU A 18 -10.71 3.76 19.24
CA LEU A 18 -12.00 3.80 18.54
C LEU A 18 -12.15 5.05 17.67
N ILE A 19 -11.71 6.22 18.15
CA ILE A 19 -11.75 7.47 17.36
C ILE A 19 -10.81 7.37 16.17
N VAL A 20 -9.55 6.92 16.36
CA VAL A 20 -8.59 6.76 15.25
C VAL A 20 -9.05 5.67 14.27
N GLY A 21 -9.70 4.60 14.76
CA GLY A 21 -10.26 3.53 13.91
C GLY A 21 -11.52 3.93 13.12
N LEU A 22 -12.37 4.78 13.68
CA LEU A 22 -13.60 5.28 13.03
C LEU A 22 -13.35 6.45 12.06
N LEU A 23 -12.22 7.18 12.18
CA LEU A 23 -11.92 8.35 11.35
C LEU A 23 -11.34 8.03 9.97
N MET A 24 -10.93 6.79 9.70
CA MET A 24 -10.16 6.43 8.50
C MET A 24 -11.05 6.13 7.29
N SER A 25 -12.00 7.00 6.97
CA SER A 25 -12.56 7.08 5.62
C SER A 25 -11.61 7.93 4.75
N PHE A 26 -10.58 7.30 4.20
CA PHE A 26 -9.65 7.97 3.28
C PHE A 26 -10.34 8.18 1.93
N ASN A 27 -10.73 9.42 1.63
CA ASN A 27 -11.34 9.75 0.34
C ASN A 27 -10.28 9.80 -0.77
N LEU A 28 -10.21 8.73 -1.56
CA LEU A 28 -9.29 8.59 -2.68
C LEU A 28 -9.48 9.65 -3.77
N ALA A 29 -10.68 10.24 -3.89
CA ALA A 29 -10.96 11.25 -4.89
C ALA A 29 -10.26 12.60 -4.58
N LEU A 30 -10.00 12.88 -3.30
CA LEU A 30 -9.37 14.12 -2.83
C LEU A 30 -7.84 14.10 -2.85
N LEU A 31 -7.24 12.97 -3.22
CA LEU A 31 -5.80 12.84 -3.34
C LEU A 31 -5.27 13.76 -4.45
N ASP A 32 -4.06 14.27 -4.23
CA ASP A 32 -3.32 14.99 -5.25
C ASP A 32 -2.91 14.06 -6.42
N ALA A 33 -2.39 14.65 -7.49
CA ALA A 33 -2.02 13.89 -8.69
C ALA A 33 -0.89 12.89 -8.42
N GLU A 34 0.06 13.21 -7.56
CA GLU A 34 1.21 12.36 -7.23
C GLU A 34 0.77 11.13 -6.45
N GLN A 35 -0.08 11.31 -5.45
CA GLN A 35 -0.68 10.24 -4.65
C GLN A 35 -1.56 9.32 -5.51
N LYS A 36 -2.38 9.89 -6.39
CA LYS A 36 -3.18 9.10 -7.35
C LYS A 36 -2.30 8.26 -8.27
N ASN A 37 -1.24 8.86 -8.80
CA ASN A 37 -0.29 8.18 -9.67
C ASN A 37 0.42 7.03 -8.93
N LYS A 38 0.83 7.26 -7.68
CA LYS A 38 1.43 6.22 -6.84
C LYS A 38 0.49 5.03 -6.62
N ILE A 39 -0.80 5.27 -6.40
CA ILE A 39 -1.80 4.21 -6.27
C ILE A 39 -1.97 3.42 -7.58
N GLU A 40 -2.00 4.11 -8.72
CA GLU A 40 -2.09 3.43 -10.01
C GLU A 40 -0.83 2.58 -10.30
N LEU A 41 0.37 3.07 -9.96
CA LEU A 41 1.60 2.27 -10.04
C LEU A 41 1.56 1.04 -9.13
N ASP A 42 1.09 1.19 -7.88
CA ASP A 42 0.95 0.06 -6.95
C ASP A 42 -0.04 -1.00 -7.48
N LYS A 43 -1.16 -0.54 -8.06
CA LYS A 43 -2.16 -1.40 -8.70
C LYS A 43 -1.55 -2.15 -9.89
N GLN A 44 -0.85 -1.45 -10.79
CA GLN A 44 -0.19 -2.08 -11.94
C GLN A 44 0.83 -3.14 -11.50
N ALA A 45 1.63 -2.84 -10.48
CA ALA A 45 2.59 -3.78 -9.91
C ALA A 45 1.89 -5.04 -9.36
N SER A 46 0.80 -4.87 -8.59
CA SER A 46 0.02 -5.98 -8.05
C SER A 46 -0.54 -6.87 -9.15
N PHE A 47 -1.03 -6.26 -10.23
CA PHE A 47 -1.65 -6.98 -11.34
C PHE A 47 -0.61 -7.76 -12.14
N LEU A 48 0.56 -7.16 -12.41
CA LEU A 48 1.67 -7.83 -13.10
C LEU A 48 2.19 -9.02 -12.29
N VAL A 49 2.40 -8.86 -10.98
CA VAL A 49 2.85 -9.98 -10.13
C VAL A 49 1.80 -11.10 -10.10
N TRP A 50 0.51 -10.75 -10.06
CA TRP A 50 -0.56 -11.73 -10.20
C TRP A 50 -0.51 -12.45 -11.55
N GLN A 51 -0.30 -11.73 -12.65
CA GLN A 51 -0.17 -12.36 -13.97
C GLN A 51 1.01 -13.34 -14.04
N ILE A 52 2.16 -13.01 -13.44
CA ILE A 52 3.32 -13.90 -13.32
C ILE A 52 2.95 -15.14 -12.50
N LYS A 53 2.30 -14.96 -11.34
CA LYS A 53 1.82 -16.07 -10.52
C LYS A 53 0.89 -17.01 -11.28
N GLN A 54 0.03 -16.45 -12.14
CA GLN A 54 -0.88 -17.21 -12.97
C GLN A 54 -0.24 -17.74 -14.27
N ALA A 55 1.08 -17.62 -14.44
CA ALA A 55 1.83 -18.00 -15.64
C ALA A 55 1.30 -17.37 -16.95
N LYS A 56 0.72 -16.16 -16.86
CA LYS A 56 0.18 -15.40 -17.99
C LYS A 56 1.21 -14.49 -18.65
N CYS A 57 2.27 -14.13 -17.94
CA CYS A 57 3.43 -13.41 -18.44
C CYS A 57 4.68 -13.81 -17.64
N GLY A 58 5.86 -13.48 -18.16
CA GLY A 58 7.11 -13.65 -17.44
C GLY A 58 7.58 -12.37 -16.75
N PRO A 59 8.68 -12.46 -15.97
CA PRO A 59 9.25 -11.35 -15.22
C PRO A 59 9.76 -10.20 -16.11
N GLU A 60 10.02 -10.44 -17.39
CA GLU A 60 10.43 -9.44 -18.37
C GLU A 60 9.42 -8.29 -18.54
N GLU A 61 8.13 -8.53 -18.31
CA GLU A 61 7.11 -7.47 -18.43
C GLU A 61 7.26 -6.43 -17.30
N ILE A 62 7.82 -6.78 -16.15
CA ILE A 62 8.19 -5.82 -15.09
C ILE A 62 9.26 -4.87 -15.61
N THR A 63 10.32 -5.40 -16.21
CA THR A 63 11.40 -4.61 -16.80
C THR A 63 10.88 -3.69 -17.90
N LYS A 64 10.00 -4.21 -18.75
CA LYS A 64 9.36 -3.43 -19.82
C LYS A 64 8.44 -2.34 -19.29
N GLN A 65 7.80 -2.53 -18.14
CA GLN A 65 7.02 -1.48 -17.51
C GLN A 65 7.92 -0.40 -16.90
N LEU A 66 9.04 -0.79 -16.27
CA LEU A 66 10.04 0.13 -15.72
C LEU A 66 10.67 1.04 -16.78
N THR A 67 10.91 0.52 -18.00
CA THR A 67 11.49 1.33 -19.09
C THR A 67 10.53 2.38 -19.65
N LYS A 68 9.22 2.23 -19.45
CA LYS A 68 8.22 3.23 -19.85
C LYS A 68 8.10 4.40 -18.87
N LEU A 69 8.50 4.18 -17.61
CA LEU A 69 8.48 5.22 -16.58
C LEU A 69 9.67 6.16 -16.81
N VAL A 70 9.41 7.47 -16.77
CA VAL A 70 10.45 8.50 -16.98
C VAL A 70 11.07 8.93 -15.65
N SER A 71 10.24 9.05 -14.61
CA SER A 71 10.71 9.49 -13.28
C SER A 71 11.41 8.35 -12.53
N GLU A 72 12.60 8.62 -12.03
CA GLU A 72 13.34 7.69 -11.16
C GLU A 72 12.59 7.40 -9.85
N GLN A 73 11.82 8.37 -9.35
CA GLN A 73 11.00 8.19 -8.17
C GLN A 73 9.83 7.23 -8.43
N GLU A 74 9.18 7.36 -9.59
CA GLU A 74 8.10 6.45 -10.00
C GLU A 74 8.62 5.03 -10.21
N LYS A 75 9.79 4.87 -10.85
CA LYS A 75 10.47 3.57 -10.98
C LYS A 75 10.72 2.95 -9.62
N THR A 76 11.22 3.75 -8.67
CA THR A 76 11.49 3.30 -7.30
C THR A 76 10.22 2.82 -6.62
N TRP A 77 9.13 3.60 -6.67
CA TRP A 77 7.85 3.20 -6.08
C TRP A 77 7.29 1.94 -6.72
N PHE A 78 7.31 1.88 -8.05
CA PHE A 78 6.83 0.72 -8.78
C PHE A 78 7.61 -0.56 -8.40
N GLN A 79 8.95 -0.48 -8.35
CA GLN A 79 9.80 -1.59 -7.94
C GLN A 79 9.51 -2.03 -6.50
N GLN A 80 9.37 -1.09 -5.57
CA GLN A 80 9.01 -1.40 -4.18
C GLN A 80 7.65 -2.12 -4.09
N SER A 81 6.66 -1.69 -4.87
CA SER A 81 5.36 -2.35 -4.95
C SER A 81 5.47 -3.76 -5.56
N VAL A 82 6.25 -3.94 -6.62
CA VAL A 82 6.53 -5.28 -7.20
C VAL A 82 7.13 -6.20 -6.15
N ASP A 83 8.18 -5.75 -5.43
CA ASP A 83 8.85 -6.55 -4.41
C ASP A 83 7.89 -6.91 -3.26
N LYS A 84 7.04 -5.96 -2.85
CA LYS A 84 5.98 -6.19 -1.86
C LYS A 84 5.04 -7.29 -2.34
N TYR A 85 4.50 -7.20 -3.55
CA TYR A 85 3.53 -8.17 -4.03
C TYR A 85 4.14 -9.52 -4.37
N LYS A 86 5.40 -9.58 -4.80
CA LYS A 86 6.15 -10.84 -4.93
C LYS A 86 6.18 -11.60 -3.61
N ARG A 87 6.51 -10.92 -2.51
CA ARG A 87 6.48 -11.50 -1.15
C ARG A 87 5.07 -11.93 -0.73
N VAL A 88 4.08 -11.06 -0.90
CA VAL A 88 2.68 -11.34 -0.51
C VAL A 88 2.10 -12.53 -1.29
N MET A 89 2.43 -12.63 -2.58
CA MET A 89 1.85 -13.64 -3.47
C MET A 89 2.70 -14.92 -3.56
N GLY A 90 3.93 -14.93 -3.01
CA GLY A 90 4.84 -16.07 -3.07
C GLY A 90 5.46 -16.29 -4.44
N VAL A 91 5.77 -15.21 -5.16
CA VAL A 91 6.41 -15.22 -6.49
C VAL A 91 7.89 -14.86 -6.32
N ALA A 92 8.79 -15.70 -6.85
CA ALA A 92 10.24 -15.48 -6.84
C ALA A 92 10.68 -14.35 -7.80
#